data_AF-A0A350M1F9-F1
#
_entry.id   AF-A0A350M1F9-F1
#
_cell.length_a   1.000
_cell.length_b   1.000
_cell.length_c   1.000
_cell.angle_alpha   90.00
_cell.angle_beta   90.00
_cell.angle_gamma   90.00
#
_symmetry.space_group_name_H-M   'P 1'
#
loop_
_entity.id
_entity.type
_entity.pdbx_description
1 polymer ?
#
loop_
_entity_poly.entity_id
_entity_poly.type
_entity_poly.pdbx_seq_one_letter_code
_entity_poly.pdbx_strand_id
1 'polypeptide(L)' 'MPKWGPCKRRDFVRKLKKLGFGDPEPGGRHFYMRYGEYTLPIPSSQEYSVDQLKVLLLELKEVLGRKITLDEWLSL' A
#
# COMPACT_ATOMS: atom_id res chain seq x y z
N MET A 1 -17.66 11.26 -9.20
CA MET A 1 -16.94 9.97 -9.35
C MET A 1 -15.65 10.08 -8.59
N PRO A 2 -15.39 9.19 -7.61
CA PRO A 2 -14.08 9.15 -6.96
C PRO A 2 -13.00 8.89 -8.02
N LYS A 3 -11.82 9.49 -7.83
CA LYS A 3 -10.64 9.29 -8.70
C LYS A 3 -9.45 8.90 -7.84
N TRP A 4 -8.53 8.13 -8.41
CA TRP A 4 -7.22 7.92 -7.80
C TRP A 4 -6.47 9.23 -7.74
N GLY A 5 -6.02 9.61 -6.55
CA GLY A 5 -5.17 10.77 -6.31
C GLY A 5 -3.79 10.35 -5.79
N PRO A 6 -2.82 11.27 -5.74
CA PRO A 6 -1.55 11.02 -5.07
C PRO A 6 -1.79 10.63 -3.61
N CYS A 7 -0.93 9.77 -3.09
CA CYS A 7 -1.08 9.23 -1.74
C CYS A 7 0.19 9.43 -0.94
N LYS A 8 0.09 10.10 0.21
CA LYS A 8 1.22 10.24 1.13
C LYS A 8 1.60 8.86 1.66
N ARG A 9 2.91 8.59 1.76
CA ARG A 9 3.43 7.32 2.29
C ARG A 9 2.86 6.98 3.65
N ARG A 10 2.71 7.97 4.55
CA ARG A 10 2.11 7.75 5.88
C ARG A 10 0.68 7.24 5.79
N ASP A 11 -0.11 7.78 4.88
CA ASP A 11 -1.52 7.40 4.70
C ASP A 11 -1.60 6.02 4.03
N PHE A 12 -0.71 5.73 3.08
CA PHE A 12 -0.57 4.39 2.49
C PHE A 12 -0.28 3.33 3.57
N VAL A 13 0.76 3.54 4.39
CA VAL A 13 1.13 2.64 5.50
C VAL A 13 -0.02 2.47 6.49
N ARG A 14 -0.75 3.55 6.83
CA ARG A 14 -1.92 3.47 7.71
C ARG A 14 -3.02 2.59 7.12
N LYS A 15 -3.32 2.72 5.83
CA LYS A 15 -4.32 1.89 5.13
C LYS A 15 -3.88 0.43 5.07
N LEU A 16 -2.59 0.15 4.84
CA LEU A 16 -2.05 -1.21 4.91
C LEU A 16 -2.25 -1.86 6.28
N LYS A 17 -2.00 -1.13 7.36
CA LYS A 17 -2.28 -1.63 8.72
C LYS A 17 -3.77 -2.00 8.90
N LYS A 18 -4.68 -1.18 8.37
CA LYS A 18 -6.13 -1.49 8.40
C LYS A 18 -6.50 -2.71 7.56
N LEU A 19 -5.73 -3.02 6.52
CA LEU A 19 -5.86 -4.24 5.70
C LEU A 19 -5.25 -5.48 6.37
N GLY A 20 -4.63 -5.34 7.54
CA GLY A 20 -4.03 -6.45 8.30
C GLY A 20 -2.54 -6.64 8.08
N PHE A 21 -1.84 -5.70 7.41
CA PHE A 21 -0.39 -5.72 7.36
C PHE A 21 0.21 -5.35 8.72
N GLY A 22 1.38 -5.91 9.03
CA GLY A 22 2.15 -5.61 10.23
C GLY A 22 2.76 -4.20 10.23
N ASP A 23 3.73 -3.98 11.12
CA ASP A 23 4.48 -2.72 11.18
C ASP A 23 5.52 -2.61 10.04
N PRO A 24 5.84 -1.38 9.60
CA PRO A 24 6.92 -1.16 8.66
C PRO A 24 8.28 -1.48 9.32
N GLU A 25 8.98 -2.46 8.76
CA GLU A 25 10.31 -2.89 9.19
C GLU A 25 11.40 -2.29 8.27
N PRO A 26 12.58 -1.93 8.81
CA PRO A 26 13.68 -1.39 8.01
C PRO A 26 14.35 -2.49 7.16
N GLY A 27 14.45 -2.27 5.84
CA GLY A 27 15.03 -3.21 4.87
C GLY A 27 16.12 -2.61 4.00
N GLY A 28 17.16 -2.06 4.64
CA GLY A 28 18.25 -1.38 3.94
C GLY A 28 17.78 -0.10 3.26
N ARG A 29 17.51 -0.16 1.94
CA ARG A 29 17.10 1.00 1.13
C ARG A 29 15.62 1.34 1.26
N HIS A 30 14.77 0.33 1.45
CA HIS A 30 13.31 0.48 1.55
C HIS A 30 12.79 -0.20 2.81
N PHE A 31 11.69 0.31 3.33
CA PHE A 31 10.97 -0.41 4.38
C PHE A 31 10.17 -1.54 3.75
N TYR A 32 9.78 -2.51 4.55
CA TYR A 32 8.85 -3.56 4.14
C TYR A 32 7.76 -3.74 5.19
N MET A 33 6.60 -4.24 4.77
CA MET A 33 5.51 -4.63 5.67
C MET A 33 5.13 -6.08 5.38
N ARG A 34 4.87 -6.86 6.42
CA ARG A 34 4.51 -8.28 6.30
C ARG A 34 3.00 -8.48 6.32
N TYR A 35 2.52 -9.46 5.57
CA TYR A 35 1.16 -9.99 5.60
C TYR A 35 1.21 -11.51 5.49
N GLY A 36 1.14 -12.21 6.64
CA GLY A 36 1.41 -13.65 6.69
C GLY A 36 2.82 -13.96 6.20
N GLU A 37 2.92 -14.77 5.14
CA GLU A 37 4.19 -15.13 4.49
C GLU A 37 4.64 -14.11 3.42
N TYR A 38 3.77 -13.17 3.07
CA TYR A 38 4.08 -12.15 2.06
C TYR A 38 4.83 -10.97 2.68
N THR A 39 5.79 -10.44 1.91
CA THR A 39 6.53 -9.22 2.26
C THR A 39 6.34 -8.19 1.15
N LEU A 40 5.76 -7.04 1.50
CA LEU A 40 5.52 -5.94 0.58
C LEU A 40 6.57 -4.84 0.77
N PRO A 41 7.39 -4.50 -0.24
CA PRO A 41 8.30 -3.38 -0.15
C PRO A 41 7.52 -2.05 -0.16
N ILE A 42 7.90 -1.13 0.71
CA ILE A 42 7.28 0.19 0.85
C ILE A 42 8.30 1.25 0.37
N PRO A 43 8.10 1.86 -0.83
CA PRO A 43 9.01 2.85 -1.38
C PRO A 43 9.19 4.05 -0.46
N SER A 44 10.43 4.51 -0.28
CA SER A 44 10.80 5.55 0.69
C SER A 44 10.36 6.97 0.30
N SER A 45 9.75 7.15 -0.89
CA SER A 45 9.18 8.43 -1.34
C SER A 45 8.13 8.95 -0.35
N GLN A 46 8.12 10.25 -0.09
CA GLN A 46 7.16 10.87 0.84
C GLN A 46 5.72 10.83 0.31
N GLU A 47 5.56 10.91 -1.00
CA GLU A 47 4.28 10.85 -1.71
C GLU A 47 4.42 9.96 -2.94
N TYR A 48 3.36 9.22 -3.23
CA TYR A 48 3.24 8.37 -4.39
C TYR A 48 2.38 9.05 -5.44
N SER A 49 2.89 9.10 -6.66
CA SER A 49 2.09 9.49 -7.82
C SER A 49 0.94 8.51 -8.03
N VAL A 50 -0.07 8.92 -8.79
CA VAL A 50 -1.21 8.04 -9.13
C VAL A 50 -0.74 6.75 -9.80
N ASP A 51 0.28 6.82 -10.66
CA ASP A 51 0.79 5.64 -11.37
C ASP A 51 1.59 4.73 -10.44
N GLN A 52 2.41 5.29 -9.55
CA GLN A 52 3.08 4.50 -8.52
C GLN A 52 2.07 3.82 -7.59
N LEU A 53 1.02 4.52 -7.18
CA LEU A 53 -0.04 3.96 -6.34
C LEU A 53 -0.75 2.80 -7.04
N LYS A 54 -1.05 2.89 -8.33
CA LYS A 54 -1.65 1.78 -9.09
C LYS A 54 -0.76 0.56 -9.12
N VAL A 55 0.56 0.72 -9.29
CA VAL A 55 1.52 -0.40 -9.24
C VAL A 55 1.47 -1.07 -7.86
N LEU A 56 1.52 -0.29 -6.79
CA LEU A 56 1.44 -0.84 -5.42
C LEU A 56 0.10 -1.56 -5.16
N LEU A 57 -1.01 -1.05 -5.70
CA LEU A 57 -2.32 -1.71 -5.58
C LEU A 57 -2.41 -3.03 -6.37
N LEU A 58 -1.68 -3.15 -7.47
CA LEU A 58 -1.56 -4.41 -8.20
C LEU A 58 -0.79 -5.44 -7.37
N GLU A 59 0.31 -5.05 -6.73
CA GLU A 59 1.04 -5.93 -5.80
C GLU A 59 0.14 -6.36 -4.63
N LEU A 60 -0.62 -5.43 -4.05
CA LEU A 60 -1.59 -5.73 -2.99
C LEU A 60 -2.66 -6.72 -3.44
N LYS A 61 -3.12 -6.63 -4.68
CA LYS A 61 -4.11 -7.58 -5.22
C LYS A 61 -3.56 -9.01 -5.24
N GLU A 62 -2.29 -9.18 -5.58
CA GLU A 62 -1.65 -10.51 -5.58
C GLU A 62 -1.43 -11.02 -4.15
N VAL A 63 -1.03 -10.14 -3.22
CA VAL A 63 -0.82 -10.50 -1.80
C VAL A 63 -2.14 -10.85 -1.09
N LEU A 64 -3.21 -10.09 -1.35
CA LEU A 64 -4.51 -10.27 -0.69
C LEU A 64 -5.42 -11.28 -1.43
N GLY A 65 -5.05 -11.69 -2.65
CA GLY A 65 -5.91 -12.52 -3.50
C GLY A 65 -7.22 -11.87 -3.94
N ARG A 66 -7.39 -10.56 -3.71
CA ARG A 66 -8.60 -9.79 -4.07
C ARG A 66 -8.25 -8.39 -4.52
N LYS A 67 -9.07 -7.83 -5.41
CA LYS A 67 -8.91 -6.45 -5.88
C LYS A 67 -9.46 -5.48 -4.86
N ILE A 68 -8.67 -4.45 -4.52
CA ILE A 68 -9.14 -3.30 -3.74
C ILE A 68 -9.84 -2.33 -4.70
N THR A 69 -11.10 -2.00 -4.42
CA THR A 69 -11.84 -0.99 -5.20
C THR A 69 -11.43 0.41 -4.79
N LEU A 70 -11.72 1.41 -5.62
CA LEU A 70 -11.44 2.80 -5.25
C LEU A 70 -12.24 3.24 -4.03
N ASP A 71 -13.51 2.85 -3.94
CA ASP A 71 -14.37 3.16 -2.78
C ASP A 71 -13.84 2.52 -1.50
N GLU A 72 -13.43 1.24 -1.57
CA GLU A 72 -12.77 0.57 -0.45
C GLU A 72 -11.50 1.34 -0.05
N TRP A 73 -10.62 1.64 -1.02
CA TRP A 73 -9.39 2.37 -0.76
C TRP A 73 -9.62 3.72 -0.10
N LEU A 74 -10.66 4.46 -0.50
CA LEU A 74 -11.00 5.76 0.08
C LEU A 74 -11.62 5.65 1.47
N SER A 75 -12.28 4.54 1.79
CA SER A 75 -12.88 4.28 3.10
C SER A 75 -11.89 3.83 4.18
N LEU A 76 -10.73 3.31 3.78
CA LEU A 76 -9.59 2.98 4.66
C LEU A 76 -8.89 4.25 5.15
#